data_AF-A0A2G5X4N3-F1
#
_entry.id   AF-A0A2G5X4N3-F1
#
_cell.length_a   1.000
_cell.length_b   1.000
_cell.length_c   1.000
_cell.angle_alpha   90.00
_cell.angle_beta   90.00
_cell.angle_gamma   90.00
#
_symmetry.space_group_name_H-M   'P 1'
#
loop_
_entity.id
_entity.type
_entity.pdbx_description
1 polymer ?
#
loop_
_entity_poly.entity_id
_entity_poly.type
_entity_poly.pdbx_seq_one_letter_code
_entity_poly.pdbx_strand_id
1 'polypeptide(L)'
;MENTDLKVLEIPKWGRYLRGKWLENFAGHLTHDEQKEIYMYSFFWHLCSYEKTVCLEKEEAVKVFERLKKHKCTIFYQFIHDGFLVQNTENLKVHDLPYDEEGDLDYRDLYVMDWEGK
;
A
#
# COMPACT_ATOMS: atom_id res chain seq x y z
N MET A 1 -6.28 -7.33 -28.03
CA MET A 1 -5.83 -6.45 -26.94
C MET A 1 -6.82 -6.66 -25.82
N GLU A 2 -6.48 -7.47 -24.82
CA GLU A 2 -7.39 -7.70 -23.70
C GLU A 2 -7.35 -6.46 -22.82
N ASN A 3 -8.43 -5.68 -22.90
CA ASN A 3 -8.74 -4.63 -21.95
C ASN A 3 -9.15 -5.33 -20.66
N THR A 4 -8.19 -5.71 -19.81
CA THR A 4 -8.51 -6.12 -18.44
C THR A 4 -8.81 -4.85 -17.66
N ASP A 5 -10.03 -4.32 -17.82
CA ASP A 5 -10.51 -3.20 -17.02
C ASP A 5 -10.34 -3.59 -15.55
N LEU A 6 -9.46 -2.88 -14.84
CA LEU A 6 -9.25 -3.05 -13.42
C LEU A 6 -10.61 -2.91 -12.74
N LYS A 7 -10.99 -3.90 -11.95
CA LYS A 7 -12.25 -3.84 -11.21
C LYS A 7 -11.96 -3.35 -9.80
N VAL A 8 -12.35 -2.11 -9.54
CA VAL A 8 -12.19 -1.47 -8.23
C VAL A 8 -13.53 -1.55 -7.47
N LEU A 9 -13.48 -2.07 -6.25
CA LEU A 9 -14.59 -2.09 -5.32
C LEU A 9 -14.19 -1.32 -4.06
N GLU A 10 -14.91 -0.24 -3.77
CA GLU A 10 -14.78 0.43 -2.47
C GLU A 10 -15.30 -0.49 -1.36
N ILE A 11 -14.54 -0.57 -0.27
CA ILE A 11 -14.87 -1.32 0.94
C ILE A 11 -14.91 -0.32 2.11
N PRO A 12 -16.08 0.29 2.38
CA PRO A 12 -16.17 1.36 3.35
C PRO A 12 -15.73 0.95 4.75
N LYS A 13 -15.06 1.85 5.46
CA LYS A 13 -14.54 1.67 6.83
C LYS A 13 -13.41 0.64 7.00
N TRP A 14 -12.88 0.07 5.90
CA TRP A 14 -11.79 -0.91 5.96
C TRP A 14 -10.40 -0.30 6.15
N GLY A 15 -10.21 1.01 5.96
CA GLY A 15 -8.89 1.66 6.04
C GLY A 15 -8.18 1.38 7.37
N ARG A 16 -8.88 1.45 8.51
CA ARG A 16 -8.30 1.10 9.82
C ARG A 16 -7.86 -0.37 9.90
N TYR A 17 -8.66 -1.28 9.36
CA TYR A 17 -8.35 -2.70 9.36
C TYR A 17 -7.12 -3.00 8.50
N LEU A 18 -7.09 -2.44 7.28
CA LEU A 18 -5.97 -2.60 6.35
C LEU A 18 -4.67 -2.01 6.90
N ARG A 19 -4.74 -0.84 7.56
CA ARG A 19 -3.59 -0.26 8.27
C ARG A 19 -3.07 -1.17 9.38
N GLY A 20 -3.96 -1.81 10.14
CA GLY A 20 -3.58 -2.82 11.13
C GLY A 20 -2.87 -4.02 10.50
N LYS A 21 -3.41 -4.55 9.39
CA LYS A 21 -2.79 -5.65 8.65
C LYS A 21 -1.43 -5.30 8.05
N TRP A 22 -1.29 -4.07 7.56
CA TRP A 22 0.00 -3.59 7.07
C TRP A 22 1.04 -3.58 8.21
N LEU A 23 0.69 -3.04 9.37
CA LEU A 23 1.58 -3.03 10.54
C LEU A 23 1.96 -4.45 10.97
N GLU A 24 1.00 -5.37 11.06
CA GLU A 24 1.25 -6.77 11.40
C GLU A 24 2.25 -7.43 10.43
N ASN A 25 2.08 -7.22 9.13
CA ASN A 25 2.85 -7.90 8.09
C ASN A 25 4.25 -7.30 7.88
N PHE A 26 4.37 -5.96 7.91
CA PHE A 26 5.60 -5.26 7.51
C PHE A 26 6.40 -4.71 8.69
N ALA A 27 5.74 -4.39 9.80
CA ALA A 27 6.36 -3.78 10.99
C ALA A 27 6.26 -4.66 12.24
N GLY A 28 5.70 -5.87 12.14
CA GLY A 28 5.47 -6.77 13.28
C GLY A 28 6.74 -7.26 13.97
N HIS A 29 7.90 -7.14 13.33
CA HIS A 29 9.21 -7.43 13.93
C HIS A 29 9.68 -6.33 14.88
N LEU A 30 9.10 -5.13 14.81
CA LEU A 30 9.44 -4.02 15.71
C LEU A 30 8.57 -4.06 16.97
N THR A 31 9.21 -3.83 18.11
CA THR A 31 8.50 -3.57 19.37
C THR A 31 7.69 -2.28 19.28
N HIS A 32 6.71 -2.13 20.16
CA HIS A 32 5.88 -0.94 20.22
C HIS A 32 6.68 0.35 20.46
N ASP A 33 7.77 0.28 21.22
CA ASP A 33 8.60 1.46 21.47
C ASP A 33 9.48 1.79 20.24
N GLU A 34 10.02 0.79 19.53
CA GLU A 34 10.71 1.02 18.26
C GLU A 34 9.77 1.62 17.20
N GLN A 35 8.50 1.19 17.16
CA GLN A 35 7.49 1.78 16.26
C GLN A 35 7.21 3.25 16.61
N LYS A 36 7.19 3.62 17.90
CA LYS A 36 7.04 5.02 18.30
C LYS A 36 8.24 5.87 17.93
N GLU A 37 9.46 5.36 18.09
CA GLU A 37 10.70 6.10 17.82
C GLU A 37 10.78 6.57 16.36
N ILE A 38 10.23 5.79 15.44
CA ILE A 38 10.15 6.14 14.01
C ILE A 38 8.83 6.79 13.62
N TYR A 39 8.01 7.21 14.59
CA TYR A 39 6.70 7.84 14.35
C TYR A 39 5.80 7.02 13.42
N MET A 40 5.79 5.69 13.59
CA MET A 40 5.09 4.76 12.69
C MET A 40 3.60 5.08 12.54
N TYR A 41 2.94 5.54 13.60
CA TYR A 41 1.51 5.86 13.56
C TYR A 41 1.18 7.15 12.81
N SER A 42 2.19 7.98 12.51
CA SER A 42 2.03 9.15 11.66
C SER A 42 2.07 8.75 10.19
N PHE A 43 3.12 8.03 9.78
CA PHE A 43 3.33 7.61 8.40
C PHE A 43 4.04 6.26 8.32
N PHE A 44 3.49 5.32 7.54
CA PHE A 44 4.07 3.98 7.43
C PHE A 44 5.34 3.92 6.57
N TRP A 45 5.53 4.85 5.64
CA TRP A 45 6.77 4.94 4.86
C TRP A 45 8.00 5.22 5.74
N HIS A 46 7.82 5.67 6.99
CA HIS A 46 8.91 5.79 7.96
C HIS A 46 9.62 4.46 8.25
N LEU A 47 8.94 3.32 8.07
CA LEU A 47 9.59 2.00 8.19
C LEU A 47 10.80 1.89 7.25
N CYS A 48 10.65 2.41 6.03
CA CYS A 48 11.69 2.44 5.01
C CYS A 48 12.71 3.56 5.28
N SER A 49 12.25 4.79 5.52
CA SER A 49 13.16 5.94 5.62
C SER A 49 14.03 5.95 6.88
N TYR A 50 13.60 5.29 7.96
CA TYR A 50 14.40 5.06 9.17
C TYR A 50 15.18 3.73 9.10
N GLU A 51 15.23 3.08 7.93
CA GLU A 51 16.02 1.88 7.67
C GLU A 51 15.67 0.70 8.60
N LYS A 52 14.40 0.61 9.04
CA LYS A 52 13.92 -0.47 9.92
C LYS A 52 13.47 -1.71 9.17
N THR A 53 13.46 -1.66 7.84
CA THR A 53 13.29 -2.81 6.95
C THR A 53 14.10 -2.60 5.68
N VAL A 54 14.41 -3.68 4.98
CA VAL A 54 14.97 -3.59 3.62
C VAL A 54 13.83 -3.27 2.67
N CYS A 55 13.97 -2.19 1.91
CA CYS A 55 13.01 -1.79 0.89
C CYS A 55 13.73 -1.47 -0.43
N LEU A 56 12.99 -1.60 -1.52
CA LEU A 56 13.41 -1.12 -2.83
C LEU A 56 12.85 0.29 -3.03
N GLU A 57 13.54 1.11 -3.81
CA GLU A 57 13.14 2.50 -4.06
C GLU A 57 13.17 2.83 -5.56
N LYS A 58 12.44 3.89 -5.93
CA LYS A 58 12.45 4.50 -7.28
C LYS A 58 12.24 3.44 -8.37
N GLU A 59 13.05 3.50 -9.42
CA GLU A 59 13.01 2.63 -10.59
C GLU A 59 13.04 1.13 -10.25
N GLU A 60 13.78 0.72 -9.21
CA GLU A 60 13.88 -0.70 -8.83
C GLU A 60 12.58 -1.21 -8.22
N ALA A 61 11.96 -0.40 -7.35
CA ALA A 61 10.64 -0.70 -6.79
C ALA A 61 9.58 -0.81 -7.89
N VAL A 62 9.58 0.12 -8.85
CA VAL A 62 8.65 0.10 -9.99
C VAL A 62 8.82 -1.19 -10.81
N LYS A 63 10.06 -1.54 -11.19
CA LYS A 63 10.34 -2.75 -11.97
C LYS A 63 9.89 -4.03 -11.27
N VAL A 64 10.13 -4.12 -9.96
CA VAL A 64 9.71 -5.29 -9.17
C VAL A 64 8.18 -5.32 -9.06
N PHE A 65 7.54 -4.20 -8.73
CA PHE A 65 6.09 -4.11 -8.66
C PHE A 65 5.43 -4.56 -9.96
N GLU A 66 5.82 -4.03 -11.11
CA GLU A 66 5.18 -4.35 -12.41
C GLU A 66 5.46 -5.79 -12.88
N ARG A 67 6.56 -6.40 -12.45
CA ARG A 67 6.89 -7.80 -12.78
C ARG A 67 6.13 -8.81 -11.93
N LEU A 68 5.76 -8.45 -10.70
CA LEU A 68 5.03 -9.34 -9.80
C LEU A 68 3.62 -9.59 -10.34
N LYS A 69 3.28 -10.86 -10.52
CA LYS A 69 1.93 -11.30 -10.86
C LYS A 69 1.05 -11.16 -9.62
N LYS A 70 0.10 -10.22 -9.68
CA LYS A 70 -0.86 -9.94 -8.60
C LYS A 70 -2.23 -10.36 -9.08
N HIS A 71 -2.98 -11.15 -8.31
CA HIS A 71 -4.35 -11.51 -8.68
C HIS A 71 -5.39 -10.54 -8.11
N LYS A 72 -5.21 -10.14 -6.84
CA LYS A 72 -6.02 -9.15 -6.14
C LYS A 72 -5.15 -8.40 -5.15
N CYS A 73 -5.35 -7.09 -5.05
CA CYS A 73 -4.72 -6.27 -4.03
C CYS A 73 -5.74 -5.36 -3.36
N THR A 74 -5.37 -4.83 -2.21
CA THR A 74 -6.05 -3.72 -1.55
C THR A 74 -5.23 -2.46 -1.68
N ILE A 75 -5.92 -1.35 -1.91
CA ILE A 75 -5.39 0.00 -1.81
C ILE A 75 -6.03 0.67 -0.61
N PHE A 76 -5.24 1.38 0.17
CA PHE A 76 -5.72 2.24 1.25
C PHE A 76 -4.75 3.41 1.44
N TYR A 77 -5.22 4.45 2.12
CA TYR A 77 -4.41 5.63 2.42
C TYR A 77 -4.14 5.73 3.92
N GLN A 78 -3.13 6.52 4.29
CA GLN A 78 -2.75 6.74 5.69
C GLN A 78 -3.93 7.27 6.52
N PHE A 79 -4.67 8.26 6.01
CA PHE A 79 -5.68 8.98 6.78
C PHE A 79 -7.12 8.73 6.34
N ILE A 80 -7.33 8.07 5.19
CA ILE A 80 -8.68 7.74 4.70
C ILE A 80 -9.27 6.53 5.45
N HIS A 81 -10.56 6.59 5.74
CA HIS A 81 -11.28 5.54 6.47
C HIS A 81 -11.67 4.35 5.60
N ASP A 82 -11.81 4.56 4.30
CA ASP A 82 -12.22 3.55 3.35
C ASP A 82 -11.00 2.83 2.76
N GLY A 83 -11.24 1.64 2.22
CA GLY A 83 -10.26 0.90 1.44
C GLY A 83 -10.84 0.56 0.07
N PHE A 84 -10.00 0.01 -0.79
CA PHE A 84 -10.38 -0.38 -2.14
C PHE A 84 -9.84 -1.77 -2.41
N LEU A 85 -10.70 -2.69 -2.85
CA LEU A 85 -10.31 -3.98 -3.38
C LEU A 85 -10.17 -3.85 -4.90
N VAL A 86 -8.98 -4.13 -5.41
CA VAL A 86 -8.69 -4.13 -6.84
C VAL A 86 -8.56 -5.58 -7.31
N GLN A 87 -9.32 -5.93 -8.34
CA GLN A 87 -9.32 -7.25 -8.96
C GLN A 87 -8.80 -7.15 -10.39
N ASN A 88 -8.35 -8.28 -10.95
CA ASN A 88 -7.71 -8.36 -12.27
C ASN A 88 -6.39 -7.56 -12.34
N THR A 89 -5.59 -7.66 -11.27
CA THR A 89 -4.38 -6.85 -11.08
C THR A 89 -3.15 -7.42 -11.77
N GLU A 90 -3.29 -8.43 -12.64
CA GLU A 90 -2.16 -9.14 -13.26
C GLU A 90 -1.27 -8.20 -14.08
N ASN A 91 -1.88 -7.16 -14.65
CA ASN A 91 -1.21 -6.13 -15.45
C ASN A 91 -1.18 -4.77 -14.75
N LEU A 92 -1.46 -4.70 -13.44
CA LEU A 92 -1.48 -3.45 -12.68
C LEU A 92 -0.09 -2.80 -12.69
N LYS A 93 -0.01 -1.59 -13.23
CA LYS A 93 1.20 -0.76 -13.25
C LYS A 93 1.13 0.36 -12.23
N VAL A 94 2.27 0.98 -11.95
CA VAL A 94 2.33 2.07 -10.97
C VAL A 94 1.48 3.26 -11.42
N HIS A 95 1.46 3.56 -12.72
CA HIS A 95 0.65 4.66 -13.27
C HIS A 95 -0.86 4.42 -13.26
N ASP A 96 -1.31 3.19 -12.97
CA ASP A 96 -2.73 2.86 -12.83
C ASP A 96 -3.21 3.10 -11.38
N LEU A 97 -2.30 3.37 -10.44
CA LEU A 97 -2.65 3.67 -9.07
C LEU A 97 -3.26 5.07 -8.97
N PRO A 98 -4.29 5.27 -8.12
CA PRO A 98 -4.96 6.56 -7.91
C PRO A 98 -4.11 7.50 -7.03
N TYR A 99 -2.86 7.74 -7.44
CA TYR A 99 -2.01 8.75 -6.84
C TYR A 99 -2.33 10.10 -7.48
N ASP A 100 -2.73 11.05 -6.65
CA ASP A 100 -3.04 12.41 -7.08
C ASP A 100 -2.01 13.38 -6.51
N GLU A 101 -1.09 13.83 -7.36
CA GLU A 101 -0.02 14.75 -6.98
C GLU A 101 -0.57 16.15 -6.64
N GLU A 102 -1.65 16.56 -7.33
CA GLU A 102 -2.29 17.87 -7.15
C GLU A 102 -3.50 17.82 -6.20
N GLY A 103 -3.92 16.60 -5.84
CA GLY A 103 -5.08 16.32 -5.00
C GLY A 103 -4.89 16.58 -3.52
N ASP A 104 -5.92 16.20 -2.78
CA ASP A 104 -6.00 16.31 -1.33
C ASP A 104 -4.84 15.53 -0.67
N LEU A 105 -4.22 16.17 0.33
CA LEU A 105 -3.10 15.61 1.10
C LEU A 105 -3.43 14.23 1.69
N ASP A 106 -4.70 13.99 2.01
CA ASP A 106 -5.18 12.72 2.56
C ASP A 106 -4.99 11.53 1.60
N TYR A 107 -4.86 11.79 0.29
CA TYR A 107 -4.70 10.77 -0.76
C TYR A 107 -3.27 10.64 -1.27
N ARG A 108 -2.29 11.27 -0.61
CA ARG A 108 -0.88 11.20 -1.06
C ARG A 108 -0.16 9.96 -0.55
N ASP A 109 -0.42 9.56 0.69
CA ASP A 109 0.20 8.38 1.29
C ASP A 109 -0.63 7.12 0.96
N LEU A 110 -0.42 6.62 -0.26
CA LEU A 110 -1.08 5.43 -0.81
C LEU A 110 -0.28 4.16 -0.50
N TYR A 111 -0.99 3.12 -0.07
CA TYR A 111 -0.41 1.79 0.20
C TYR A 111 -1.14 0.72 -0.60
N VAL A 112 -0.37 -0.21 -1.15
CA VAL A 112 -0.88 -1.38 -1.87
C VAL A 112 -0.42 -2.64 -1.14
N MET A 113 -1.35 -3.56 -0.89
CA MET A 113 -1.08 -4.84 -0.21
C MET A 113 -1.79 -5.97 -0.92
N ASP A 114 -1.13 -7.10 -1.12
CA ASP A 114 -1.76 -8.29 -1.70
C ASP A 114 -2.91 -8.78 -0.80
N TRP A 115 -4.04 -9.14 -1.42
CA TRP A 115 -5.25 -9.53 -0.68
C TRP A 115 -5.05 -10.81 0.15
N GLU A 116 -4.23 -11.74 -0.33
CA GLU A 116 -4.04 -13.05 0.31
C GLU A 116 -2.94 -13.07 1.38
N GLY A 117 -2.28 -11.93 1.66
CA GLY A 117 -1.29 -11.83 2.73
C GLY A 117 -0.15 -12.86 2.66
N LYS A 118 0.22 -13.30 1.44
CA LYS A 118 1.30 -14.25 1.19
C LYS A 118 2.37 -13.62 0.32
#